data_AF-A0A964ILZ6-F1
#
_entry.id   AF-A0A964ILZ6-F1
#
_cell.length_a   1.000
_cell.length_b   1.000
_cell.length_c   1.000
_cell.angle_alpha   90.00
_cell.angle_beta   90.00
_cell.angle_gamma   90.00
#
_symmetry.space_group_name_H-M   'P 1'
#
loop_
_entity.id
_entity.type
_entity.pdbx_description
1 polymer ?
#
loop_
_entity_poly.entity_id
_entity_poly.type
_entity_poly.pdbx_seq_one_letter_code
_entity_poly.pdbx_strand_id
1 'polypeptide(L)'
;MRRLHLCVVVLLALSPVEEMSVWIARGDAQTAKTGLTLALEAELDRFPATTSLYVKDLKTGVETAVRADQSFNSQSVIKIPIMVRAFQLAEEGKLNLDERVTLRRADLRDGTGVFQYADLGLAPTVRDLILQMIITSDNTATDQMTTRVGGVDALNAWLERSGYTMRMLNRGHEYRRKLLARLDPRLAGITAEETTGLQYALSDNPVFDLYRPLFTGERAAWLDVVRSPVNRRTQTANQLKLMVEDRNYWLGDINAREIGRMLEGIERETIASPANCRTMRTFLQRQLAGSRRLPHFVDVPVAHKTGDSGNIANDVGIIYARSGPIVIAVLVNGVRGSYGEAEDRIGRIAQLVVSHFDPSTLPAPQAELASLRAGPSTSLGAGAAAQSPDRKRVIQPSGYKPTLSPLSPGSLVGDTLYLSGSTGGDPATGQLITGGFEPEMRQIMSNVQTVLAAADMTLSDVVSVTAYLAEMSDFARFNKIYTEYFTSTPLPTRSTVAVTALARGARLELTMTAVRSR
;
A
#
# COMPACT_ATOMS: atom_id res chain seq x y z
N MET A 1 92.07 -23.15 19.99
CA MET A 1 91.82 -21.80 19.45
C MET A 1 90.31 -21.60 19.32
N ARG A 2 89.78 -20.52 19.93
CA ARG A 2 88.48 -19.82 19.71
C ARG A 2 87.26 -20.69 19.33
N ARG A 3 86.34 -21.05 20.24
CA ARG A 3 85.18 -20.27 20.76
C ARG A 3 84.54 -19.30 19.74
N LEU A 4 83.32 -19.62 19.29
CA LEU A 4 82.25 -18.65 19.07
C LEU A 4 80.96 -19.22 19.67
N HIS A 5 80.31 -18.44 20.52
CA HIS A 5 79.01 -18.71 21.14
C HIS A 5 77.89 -18.18 20.24
N LEU A 6 76.77 -18.90 20.14
CA LEU A 6 75.47 -18.25 20.03
C LEU A 6 74.46 -19.05 20.85
N CYS A 7 73.98 -18.44 21.93
CA CYS A 7 73.00 -18.99 22.85
C CYS A 7 71.63 -19.10 22.17
N VAL A 8 71.08 -20.31 22.13
CA VAL A 8 69.65 -20.55 21.97
C VAL A 8 69.09 -20.80 23.36
N VAL A 9 68.25 -19.90 23.85
CA VAL A 9 67.45 -20.13 25.08
C VAL A 9 66.16 -20.81 24.65
N VAL A 10 66.10 -22.12 24.85
CA VAL A 10 64.86 -22.90 24.94
C VAL A 10 64.56 -23.07 26.41
N LEU A 11 63.44 -22.51 26.87
CA LEU A 11 62.90 -22.75 28.20
C LEU A 11 61.67 -23.64 28.06
N LEU A 12 61.86 -24.91 28.44
CA LEU A 12 60.81 -25.89 28.68
C LEU A 12 60.05 -25.50 29.95
N ALA A 13 58.72 -25.53 29.88
CA ALA A 13 57.87 -25.68 31.05
C ALA A 13 56.67 -26.58 30.71
N LEU A 14 56.83 -27.83 31.13
CA LEU A 14 55.86 -28.82 31.64
C LEU A 14 54.36 -28.61 31.34
N SER A 15 53.78 -29.63 30.72
CA SER A 15 52.36 -29.88 30.52
C SER A 15 51.57 -29.94 31.83
N PRO A 16 50.28 -29.54 31.77
CA PRO A 16 49.27 -30.41 32.35
C PRO A 16 48.04 -30.61 31.45
N VAL A 17 47.60 -31.87 31.42
CA VAL A 17 46.21 -32.37 31.48
C VAL A 17 45.24 -31.91 30.36
N GLU A 18 44.82 -32.90 29.58
CA GLU A 18 43.68 -32.85 28.66
C GLU A 18 42.39 -32.45 29.39
N GLU A 19 41.86 -31.27 29.08
CA GLU A 19 40.45 -30.97 29.23
C GLU A 19 39.80 -30.92 27.84
N MET A 20 38.99 -31.94 27.59
CA MET A 20 38.02 -32.02 26.49
C MET A 20 37.16 -30.76 26.48
N SER A 21 37.49 -29.82 25.60
CA SER A 21 36.73 -28.59 25.42
C SER A 21 35.42 -28.94 24.72
N VAL A 22 34.34 -28.93 25.49
CA VAL A 22 32.97 -28.95 25.00
C VAL A 22 32.81 -27.80 24.00
N TRP A 23 32.47 -28.14 22.76
CA TRP A 23 31.99 -27.18 21.78
C TRP A 23 30.67 -26.59 22.30
N ILE A 24 30.74 -25.46 23.02
CA ILE A 24 29.56 -24.63 23.24
C ILE A 24 29.26 -23.96 21.91
N ALA A 25 28.35 -24.56 21.15
CA ALA A 25 27.61 -23.86 20.13
C ALA A 25 27.05 -22.60 20.79
N ARG A 26 27.48 -21.42 20.32
CA ARG A 26 26.73 -20.18 20.53
C ARG A 26 25.40 -20.35 19.79
N GLY A 27 24.46 -21.03 20.44
CA GLY A 27 23.07 -20.95 20.08
C GLY A 27 22.66 -19.51 20.27
N ASP A 28 22.24 -18.86 19.19
CA ASP A 28 21.48 -17.63 19.27
C ASP A 28 20.38 -17.83 20.31
N ALA A 29 20.43 -17.03 21.38
CA ALA A 29 19.34 -16.96 22.33
C ALA A 29 18.14 -16.37 21.58
N GLN A 30 17.37 -17.25 20.93
CA GLN A 30 16.09 -16.92 20.32
C GLN A 30 15.19 -16.50 21.47
N THR A 31 15.15 -15.20 21.73
CA THR A 31 14.26 -14.60 22.72
C THR A 31 12.85 -15.04 22.35
N ALA A 32 12.12 -15.64 23.30
CA ALA A 32 10.78 -16.15 23.03
C ALA A 32 9.93 -15.02 22.42
N LYS A 33 9.40 -15.25 21.21
CA LYS A 33 8.61 -14.24 20.49
C LYS A 33 7.37 -13.89 21.32
N THR A 34 7.10 -12.60 21.46
CA THR A 34 5.88 -12.14 22.15
C THR A 34 4.63 -12.52 21.34
N GLY A 35 3.46 -12.57 21.99
CA GLY A 35 2.20 -12.81 21.30
C GLY A 35 1.92 -11.79 20.17
N LEU A 36 2.32 -10.53 20.36
CA LEU A 36 2.24 -9.50 19.32
C LEU A 36 3.15 -9.83 18.13
N THR A 37 4.40 -10.21 18.39
CA THR A 37 5.35 -10.59 17.34
C THR A 37 4.81 -11.74 16.48
N LEU A 38 4.25 -12.78 17.11
CA LEU A 38 3.65 -13.90 16.39
C LEU A 38 2.44 -13.50 15.55
N ALA A 39 1.55 -12.65 16.08
CA ALA A 39 0.38 -12.16 15.36
C ALA A 39 0.77 -11.32 14.13
N LEU A 40 1.77 -10.44 14.29
CA LEU A 40 2.28 -9.60 13.21
C LEU A 40 3.00 -10.41 12.14
N GLU A 41 3.82 -11.40 12.52
CA GLU A 41 4.43 -12.34 11.58
C GLU A 41 3.37 -13.08 10.76
N ALA A 42 2.30 -13.56 11.41
CA ALA A 42 1.21 -14.25 10.73
C ALA A 42 0.48 -13.36 9.71
N GLU A 43 0.28 -12.05 9.99
CA GLU A 43 -0.27 -11.13 8.98
C GLU A 43 0.71 -10.85 7.84
N LEU A 44 2.01 -10.71 8.14
CA LEU A 44 3.04 -10.49 7.14
C LEU A 44 3.20 -11.69 6.18
N ASP A 45 3.02 -12.91 6.67
CA ASP A 45 3.12 -14.14 5.87
C ASP A 45 1.94 -14.33 4.91
N ARG A 46 0.83 -13.59 5.12
CA ARG A 46 -0.30 -13.55 4.18
C ARG A 46 -0.07 -12.62 2.99
N PHE A 47 1.03 -11.86 2.98
CA PHE A 47 1.40 -11.10 1.80
C PHE A 47 2.04 -12.04 0.77
N PRO A 48 1.53 -12.09 -0.46
CA PRO A 48 2.24 -12.72 -1.57
C PRO A 48 3.37 -11.80 -2.08
N ALA A 49 4.27 -11.39 -1.18
CA ALA A 49 5.32 -10.40 -1.37
C ALA A 49 6.47 -10.62 -0.37
N THR A 50 7.61 -9.98 -0.59
CA THR A 50 8.63 -9.85 0.45
C THR A 50 8.22 -8.72 1.38
N THR A 51 8.25 -8.96 2.70
CA THR A 51 7.78 -7.99 3.70
C THR A 51 8.77 -7.78 4.84
N SER A 52 8.77 -6.60 5.43
CA SER A 52 9.55 -6.24 6.61
C SER A 52 8.73 -5.32 7.51
N LEU A 53 8.92 -5.47 8.83
CA LEU A 53 8.18 -4.72 9.84
C LEU A 53 9.09 -4.30 10.98
N TYR A 54 8.94 -3.05 11.41
CA TYR A 54 9.43 -2.54 12.68
C TYR A 54 8.32 -1.80 13.41
N VAL A 55 8.17 -2.03 14.71
CA VAL A 55 7.20 -1.38 15.59
C VAL A 55 7.90 -1.03 16.90
N LYS A 56 7.66 0.18 17.41
CA LYS A 56 8.11 0.60 18.75
C LYS A 56 7.08 1.48 19.42
N ASP A 57 6.62 1.06 20.61
CA ASP A 57 5.87 1.95 21.49
C ASP A 57 6.85 2.89 22.20
N LEU A 58 6.76 4.19 21.93
CA LEU A 58 7.72 5.16 22.48
C LEU A 58 7.53 5.42 23.97
N LYS A 59 6.37 5.06 24.55
CA LYS A 59 6.13 5.22 25.98
C LYS A 59 6.82 4.14 26.80
N THR A 60 6.63 2.87 26.44
CA THR A 60 7.21 1.74 27.18
C THR A 60 8.59 1.33 26.67
N GLY A 61 8.95 1.71 25.45
CA GLY A 61 10.17 1.26 24.78
C GLY A 61 10.09 -0.17 24.24
N VAL A 62 8.93 -0.83 24.31
CA VAL A 62 8.72 -2.17 23.75
C VAL A 62 8.86 -2.11 22.23
N GLU A 63 9.69 -3.02 21.70
CA GLU A 63 9.97 -3.14 20.26
C GLU A 63 9.51 -4.49 19.73
N THR A 64 9.04 -4.51 18.48
CA THR A 64 8.79 -5.72 17.70
C THR A 64 9.35 -5.53 16.30
N ALA A 65 10.06 -6.54 15.79
CA ALA A 65 10.77 -6.47 14.53
C ALA A 65 10.66 -7.81 13.79
N VAL A 66 10.33 -7.75 12.50
CA VAL A 66 10.27 -8.92 11.61
C VAL A 66 11.04 -8.59 10.35
N ARG A 67 12.18 -9.24 10.14
CA ARG A 67 13.09 -8.97 9.00
C ARG A 67 13.45 -7.47 8.89
N ALA A 68 13.48 -6.77 10.02
CA ALA A 68 13.53 -5.30 10.07
C ALA A 68 14.84 -4.70 9.53
N ASP A 69 15.90 -5.51 9.47
CA ASP A 69 17.24 -5.13 9.03
C ASP A 69 17.52 -5.52 7.56
N GLN A 70 16.54 -6.12 6.86
CA GLN A 70 16.67 -6.45 5.44
C GLN A 70 16.50 -5.22 4.54
N SER A 71 17.23 -5.21 3.42
CA SER A 71 17.17 -4.17 2.38
C SER A 71 15.90 -4.25 1.52
N PHE A 72 15.25 -3.11 1.34
CA PHE A 72 14.06 -2.92 0.50
C PHE A 72 14.21 -1.70 -0.39
N ASN A 73 13.59 -1.75 -1.56
CA ASN A 73 13.42 -0.55 -2.37
C ASN A 73 12.41 0.37 -1.65
N SER A 74 12.93 1.50 -1.17
CA SER A 74 12.18 2.51 -0.43
C SER A 74 11.04 3.13 -1.20
N GLN A 75 11.19 3.27 -2.52
CA GLN A 75 10.41 4.23 -3.29
C GLN A 75 10.39 5.59 -2.56
N SER A 76 9.26 6.28 -2.53
CA SER A 76 9.14 7.61 -1.95
C SER A 76 9.36 7.70 -0.43
N VAL A 77 9.57 6.59 0.29
CA VAL A 77 9.97 6.64 1.71
C VAL A 77 11.34 7.33 1.90
N ILE A 78 12.22 7.27 0.89
CA ILE A 78 13.54 7.95 0.91
C ILE A 78 13.43 9.48 1.08
N LYS A 79 12.25 10.05 0.86
CA LYS A 79 11.98 11.48 1.02
C LYS A 79 12.03 11.94 2.48
N ILE A 80 11.88 11.03 3.45
CA ILE A 80 12.05 11.34 4.88
C ILE A 80 13.50 11.74 5.17
N PRO A 81 14.54 10.94 4.84
CA PRO A 81 15.94 11.36 4.94
C PRO A 81 16.25 12.70 4.28
N ILE A 82 15.70 12.95 3.09
CA ILE A 82 15.89 14.23 2.38
C ILE A 82 15.31 15.40 3.19
N MET A 83 14.08 15.25 3.71
CA MET A 83 13.43 16.25 4.56
C MET A 83 14.24 16.52 5.83
N VAL A 84 14.64 15.46 6.55
CA VAL A 84 15.45 15.58 7.77
C VAL A 84 16.72 16.36 7.48
N ARG A 85 17.45 15.99 6.41
CA ARG A 85 18.70 16.66 6.07
C ARG A 85 18.47 18.12 5.67
N ALA A 86 17.39 18.44 4.96
CA ALA A 86 17.05 19.80 4.58
C ALA A 86 16.82 20.70 5.81
N PHE A 87 16.08 20.23 6.81
CA PHE A 87 15.87 20.99 8.05
C PHE A 87 17.14 21.15 8.89
N GLN A 88 18.00 20.12 8.96
CA GLN A 88 19.30 20.25 9.62
C GLN A 88 20.21 21.27 8.90
N LEU A 89 20.25 21.25 7.57
CA LEU A 89 21.01 22.24 6.80
C LEU A 89 20.48 23.66 7.02
N ALA A 90 19.16 23.82 7.20
CA ALA A 90 18.58 25.11 7.54
C ALA A 90 19.01 25.59 8.94
N GLU A 91 19.06 24.70 9.93
CA GLU A 91 19.60 25.01 11.26
C GLU A 91 21.08 25.37 11.22
N GLU A 92 21.85 24.69 10.37
CA GLU A 92 23.26 25.01 10.11
C GLU A 92 23.47 26.31 9.32
N GLY A 93 22.39 27.01 8.91
CA GLY A 93 22.46 28.21 8.07
C GLY A 93 22.91 27.96 6.63
N LYS A 94 22.92 26.70 6.18
CA LYS A 94 23.38 26.25 4.84
C LYS A 94 22.25 26.10 3.82
N LEU A 95 20.99 26.17 4.26
CA LEU A 95 19.82 26.14 3.39
C LEU A 95 18.80 27.18 3.85
N ASN A 96 18.41 28.10 2.96
CA ASN A 96 17.37 29.07 3.27
C ASN A 96 15.98 28.51 2.92
N LEU A 97 15.14 28.27 3.92
CA LEU A 97 13.79 27.72 3.72
C LEU A 97 12.84 28.69 3.00
N ASP A 98 13.11 29.99 3.05
CA ASP A 98 12.29 31.02 2.41
C ASP A 98 12.80 31.39 1.00
N GLU A 99 13.93 30.81 0.56
CA GLU A 99 14.41 30.94 -0.82
C GLU A 99 13.33 30.47 -1.79
N ARG A 100 13.05 31.27 -2.82
CA ARG A 100 12.13 30.90 -3.91
C ARG A 100 12.86 30.24 -5.06
N VAL A 101 12.26 29.18 -5.58
CA VAL A 101 12.83 28.33 -6.64
C VAL A 101 11.93 28.39 -7.86
N THR A 102 12.33 29.15 -8.89
CA THR A 102 11.57 29.20 -10.14
C THR A 102 11.62 27.86 -10.86
N LEU A 103 10.48 27.19 -10.97
CA LEU A 103 10.34 25.92 -11.69
C LEU A 103 10.39 26.17 -13.21
N ARG A 104 11.33 25.50 -13.87
CA ARG A 104 11.50 25.51 -15.32
C ARG A 104 11.08 24.15 -15.88
N ARG A 105 10.86 24.09 -17.20
CA ARG A 105 10.52 22.85 -17.90
C ARG A 105 11.50 21.71 -17.61
N ALA A 106 12.79 22.04 -17.51
CA ALA A 106 13.88 21.11 -17.21
C ALA A 106 13.86 20.57 -15.78
N ASP A 107 13.12 21.21 -14.87
CA ASP A 107 13.01 20.82 -13.47
C ASP A 107 11.86 19.84 -13.23
N LEU A 108 10.80 19.93 -14.03
CA LEU A 108 9.60 19.11 -13.88
C LEU A 108 9.90 17.62 -14.06
N ARG A 109 9.24 16.77 -13.26
CA ARG A 109 9.39 15.31 -13.28
C ARG A 109 8.04 14.61 -13.30
N ASP A 110 7.98 13.52 -14.06
CA ASP A 110 6.81 12.65 -14.17
C ASP A 110 6.60 11.80 -12.90
N GLY A 111 5.37 11.30 -12.73
CA GLY A 111 4.96 10.40 -11.65
C GLY A 111 3.98 11.04 -10.69
N THR A 112 4.25 10.97 -9.39
CA THR A 112 3.40 11.60 -8.36
C THR A 112 3.78 13.04 -8.11
N GLY A 113 2.82 13.86 -7.68
CA GLY A 113 3.01 15.28 -7.39
C GLY A 113 2.15 16.19 -8.24
N VAL A 114 2.02 17.43 -7.78
CA VAL A 114 1.22 18.48 -8.42
C VAL A 114 2.08 19.44 -9.24
N PHE A 115 3.36 19.62 -8.91
CA PHE A 115 4.23 20.57 -9.59
C PHE A 115 4.54 20.19 -11.03
N GLN A 116 4.38 18.91 -11.38
CA GLN A 116 4.50 18.47 -12.78
C GLN A 116 3.44 19.10 -13.71
N TYR A 117 2.38 19.67 -13.14
CA TYR A 117 1.31 20.38 -13.82
C TYR A 117 1.32 21.89 -13.55
N ALA A 118 2.32 22.39 -12.83
CA ALA A 118 2.43 23.81 -12.53
C ALA A 118 2.81 24.61 -13.78
N ASP A 119 2.31 25.84 -13.85
CA ASP A 119 2.77 26.81 -14.84
C ASP A 119 4.27 27.05 -14.69
N LEU A 120 4.96 27.15 -15.84
CA LEU A 120 6.36 27.51 -15.86
C LEU A 120 6.55 28.89 -15.25
N GLY A 121 7.56 29.04 -14.40
CA GLY A 121 7.80 30.27 -13.66
C GLY A 121 7.19 30.29 -12.25
N LEU A 122 6.35 29.32 -11.89
CA LEU A 122 5.92 29.14 -10.50
C LEU A 122 7.17 29.06 -9.60
N ALA A 123 7.18 29.86 -8.54
CA ALA A 123 8.34 30.03 -7.67
C ALA A 123 8.02 29.67 -6.21
N PRO A 124 7.79 28.37 -5.88
CA PRO A 124 7.60 27.91 -4.50
C PRO A 124 8.83 28.23 -3.66
N THR A 125 8.63 28.39 -2.35
CA THR A 125 9.75 28.43 -1.40
C THR A 125 10.38 27.04 -1.24
N VAL A 126 11.60 26.96 -0.74
CA VAL A 126 12.21 25.69 -0.33
C VAL A 126 11.34 24.95 0.69
N ARG A 127 10.68 25.67 1.60
CA ARG A 127 9.69 25.09 2.53
C ARG A 127 8.50 24.47 1.78
N ASP A 128 7.98 25.12 0.76
CA ASP A 128 6.88 24.60 -0.07
C ASP A 128 7.31 23.34 -0.85
N LEU A 129 8.56 23.30 -1.33
CA LEU A 129 9.12 22.11 -1.97
C LEU A 129 9.17 20.93 -0.98
N ILE A 130 9.68 21.14 0.24
CA ILE A 130 9.71 20.09 1.27
C ILE A 130 8.28 19.62 1.60
N LEU A 131 7.34 20.56 1.74
CA LEU A 131 5.93 20.24 1.98
C LEU A 131 5.39 19.32 0.88
N GLN A 132 5.44 19.73 -0.39
CA GLN A 132 4.90 18.92 -1.51
C GLN A 132 5.65 17.60 -1.72
N MET A 133 6.96 17.58 -1.45
CA MET A 133 7.76 16.34 -1.45
C MET A 133 7.19 15.31 -0.46
N ILE A 134 6.65 15.75 0.67
CA ILE A 134 6.05 14.86 1.67
C ILE A 134 4.57 14.62 1.42
N ILE A 135 3.75 15.66 1.30
CA ILE A 135 2.28 15.54 1.36
C ILE A 135 1.66 14.96 0.08
N THR A 136 2.20 15.29 -1.09
CA THR A 136 1.75 14.74 -2.40
C THR A 136 2.78 13.80 -3.00
N SER A 137 3.87 13.53 -2.29
CA SER A 137 5.00 12.77 -2.82
C SER A 137 5.54 13.35 -4.13
N ASP A 138 5.69 14.67 -4.22
CA ASP A 138 6.01 15.33 -5.49
C ASP A 138 7.44 15.03 -5.98
N ASN A 139 7.56 14.53 -7.22
CA ASN A 139 8.86 14.14 -7.79
C ASN A 139 9.71 15.31 -8.28
N THR A 140 9.08 16.41 -8.72
CA THR A 140 9.78 17.66 -9.07
C THR A 140 10.40 18.24 -7.82
N ALA A 141 9.62 18.35 -6.74
CA ALA A 141 10.11 18.80 -5.46
C ALA A 141 11.21 17.89 -4.90
N THR A 142 11.07 16.57 -5.06
CA THR A 142 12.09 15.61 -4.64
C THR A 142 13.42 15.88 -5.32
N ASP A 143 13.45 16.02 -6.65
CA ASP A 143 14.69 16.24 -7.40
C ASP A 143 15.35 17.60 -7.07
N GLN A 144 14.53 18.64 -6.88
CA GLN A 144 14.97 19.95 -6.41
C GLN A 144 15.57 19.88 -5.01
N MET A 145 14.93 19.16 -4.09
CA MET A 145 15.42 19.02 -2.71
C MET A 145 16.64 18.12 -2.61
N THR A 146 16.72 17.02 -3.36
CA THR A 146 17.94 16.19 -3.45
C THR A 146 19.14 17.03 -3.87
N THR A 147 18.97 17.93 -4.84
CA THR A 147 20.04 18.84 -5.27
C THR A 147 20.44 19.81 -4.14
N ARG A 148 19.46 20.39 -3.45
CA ARG A 148 19.70 21.36 -2.37
C ARG A 148 20.32 20.77 -1.11
N VAL A 149 20.14 19.47 -0.85
CA VAL A 149 20.86 18.78 0.24
C VAL A 149 22.27 18.32 -0.16
N GLY A 150 22.78 18.76 -1.33
CA GLY A 150 24.13 18.47 -1.82
C GLY A 150 24.21 17.28 -2.78
N GLY A 151 23.08 16.77 -3.27
CA GLY A 151 23.02 15.62 -4.16
C GLY A 151 23.02 14.27 -3.43
N VAL A 152 22.99 13.19 -4.22
CA VAL A 152 22.91 11.80 -3.73
C VAL A 152 24.12 11.45 -2.87
N ASP A 153 25.32 11.85 -3.29
CA ASP A 153 26.56 11.53 -2.57
C ASP A 153 26.63 12.21 -1.21
N ALA A 154 26.27 13.49 -1.13
CA ALA A 154 26.26 14.22 0.13
C ALA A 154 25.20 13.68 1.11
N LEU A 155 24.03 13.31 0.60
CA LEU A 155 22.97 12.67 1.39
C LEU A 155 23.44 11.31 1.94
N ASN A 156 24.04 10.47 1.11
CA ASN A 156 24.54 9.16 1.51
C ASN A 156 25.70 9.27 2.52
N ALA A 157 26.62 10.22 2.31
CA ALA A 157 27.71 10.47 3.23
C ALA A 157 27.19 10.99 4.59
N TRP A 158 26.11 11.78 4.59
CA TRP A 158 25.43 12.17 5.83
C TRP A 158 24.78 10.98 6.52
N LEU A 159 24.02 10.14 5.79
CA LEU A 159 23.39 8.93 6.35
C LEU A 159 24.41 8.04 7.05
N GLU A 160 25.54 7.77 6.39
CA GLU A 160 26.63 6.95 6.93
C GLU A 160 27.24 7.56 8.21
N ARG A 161 27.58 8.87 8.19
CA ARG A 161 28.09 9.57 9.39
C ARG A 161 27.07 9.64 10.52
N SER A 162 25.79 9.60 10.19
CA SER A 162 24.68 9.57 11.16
C SER A 162 24.35 8.15 11.64
N GLY A 163 25.13 7.14 11.25
CA GLY A 163 24.98 5.77 11.73
C GLY A 163 23.90 4.94 11.02
N TYR A 164 23.49 5.37 9.82
CA TYR A 164 22.53 4.63 8.98
C TYR A 164 23.26 3.88 7.85
N THR A 165 22.71 2.72 7.49
CA THR A 165 23.09 1.95 6.31
C THR A 165 22.18 2.23 5.11
N MET A 166 21.04 2.91 5.31
CA MET A 166 20.18 3.39 4.24
C MET A 166 20.95 4.23 3.21
N ARG A 167 20.55 4.13 1.93
CA ARG A 167 21.14 4.92 0.83
C ARG A 167 20.10 5.34 -0.19
N MET A 168 20.22 6.55 -0.73
CA MET A 168 19.60 6.89 -2.01
C MET A 168 20.47 6.32 -3.13
N LEU A 169 19.88 5.56 -4.05
CA LEU A 169 20.62 4.85 -5.11
C LEU A 169 20.47 5.52 -6.48
N ASN A 170 19.32 6.13 -6.74
CA ASN A 170 19.05 6.83 -7.98
C ASN A 170 18.11 8.01 -7.72
N ARG A 171 18.16 9.02 -8.58
CA ARG A 171 17.06 9.95 -8.81
C ARG A 171 16.01 9.32 -9.72
N GLY A 172 14.78 9.85 -9.69
CA GLY A 172 13.65 9.34 -10.47
C GLY A 172 13.95 9.19 -11.97
N HIS A 173 14.52 10.23 -12.56
CA HIS A 173 14.86 10.25 -13.98
C HIS A 173 16.02 9.29 -14.33
N GLU A 174 16.93 8.99 -13.40
CA GLU A 174 18.10 8.15 -13.69
C GLU A 174 17.71 6.68 -13.93
N TYR A 175 16.88 6.10 -13.07
CA TYR A 175 16.43 4.72 -13.29
C TYR A 175 15.45 4.63 -14.47
N ARG A 176 14.65 5.67 -14.72
CA ARG A 176 13.76 5.74 -15.91
C ARG A 176 14.55 5.76 -17.20
N ARG A 177 15.65 6.53 -17.24
CA ARG A 177 16.59 6.54 -18.36
C ARG A 177 17.21 5.16 -18.57
N LYS A 178 17.63 4.47 -17.49
CA LYS A 178 18.14 3.09 -17.58
C LYS A 178 17.11 2.13 -18.17
N LEU A 179 15.83 2.26 -17.80
CA LEU A 179 14.75 1.45 -18.37
C LEU A 179 14.54 1.76 -19.87
N LEU A 180 14.53 3.03 -20.26
CA LEU A 180 14.45 3.46 -21.67
C LEU A 180 15.63 2.94 -22.50
N ALA A 181 16.84 2.97 -21.95
CA ALA A 181 18.05 2.45 -22.59
C ALA A 181 18.00 0.95 -22.89
N ARG A 182 17.12 0.19 -22.21
CA ARG A 182 16.85 -1.23 -22.53
C ARG A 182 15.97 -1.42 -23.75
N LEU A 183 15.16 -0.40 -24.11
CA LEU A 183 14.40 -0.42 -25.35
C LEU A 183 15.28 0.00 -26.54
N ASP A 184 16.10 1.02 -26.33
CA ASP A 184 16.99 1.56 -27.35
C ASP A 184 18.26 2.11 -26.68
N PRO A 185 19.45 1.54 -26.96
CA PRO A 185 20.72 1.99 -26.37
C PRO A 185 21.04 3.47 -26.58
N ARG A 186 20.51 4.10 -27.64
CA ARG A 186 20.69 5.54 -27.89
C ARG A 186 20.09 6.41 -26.77
N LEU A 187 19.14 5.87 -26.00
CA LEU A 187 18.50 6.54 -24.88
C LEU A 187 19.34 6.52 -23.59
N ALA A 188 20.51 5.88 -23.57
CA ALA A 188 21.36 5.83 -22.38
C ALA A 188 21.91 7.21 -21.96
N GLY A 189 22.11 8.12 -22.92
CA GLY A 189 22.75 9.42 -22.73
C GLY A 189 21.79 10.62 -22.64
N ILE A 190 20.48 10.40 -22.66
CA ILE A 190 19.51 11.51 -22.66
C ILE A 190 19.51 12.25 -21.33
N THR A 191 19.12 13.52 -21.39
CA THR A 191 19.00 14.42 -20.23
C THR A 191 17.81 14.03 -19.34
N ALA A 192 17.75 14.60 -18.13
CA ALA A 192 16.58 14.45 -17.26
C ALA A 192 15.30 14.99 -17.92
N GLU A 193 15.39 16.11 -18.63
CA GLU A 193 14.27 16.74 -19.34
C GLU A 193 13.74 15.86 -20.49
N GLU A 194 14.64 15.31 -21.31
CA GLU A 194 14.28 14.36 -22.37
C GLU A 194 13.72 13.06 -21.80
N THR A 195 14.29 12.56 -20.69
CA THR A 195 13.75 11.40 -19.99
C THR A 195 12.29 11.64 -19.58
N THR A 196 12.02 12.76 -18.91
CA THR A 196 10.65 13.12 -18.50
C THR A 196 9.71 13.30 -19.69
N GLY A 197 10.16 13.96 -20.76
CA GLY A 197 9.37 14.08 -21.99
C GLY A 197 8.99 12.72 -22.59
N LEU A 198 9.93 11.77 -22.66
CA LEU A 198 9.66 10.42 -23.14
C LEU A 198 8.72 9.62 -22.22
N GLN A 199 8.73 9.87 -20.91
CA GLN A 199 7.78 9.23 -19.98
C GLN A 199 6.35 9.74 -20.17
N TYR A 200 6.16 11.03 -20.44
CA TYR A 200 4.86 11.55 -20.82
C TYR A 200 4.40 11.01 -22.18
N ALA A 201 5.31 10.89 -23.15
CA ALA A 201 5.01 10.27 -24.43
C ALA A 201 4.60 8.79 -24.28
N LEU A 202 5.28 8.05 -23.39
CA LEU A 202 5.01 6.64 -23.09
C LEU A 202 3.62 6.42 -22.47
N SER A 203 3.18 7.36 -21.63
CA SER A 203 1.91 7.30 -20.91
C SER A 203 0.75 8.00 -21.62
N ASP A 204 0.96 8.46 -22.87
CA ASP A 204 0.01 9.28 -23.63
C ASP A 204 -0.53 10.48 -22.82
N ASN A 205 0.32 11.08 -21.98
CA ASN A 205 -0.03 12.19 -21.10
C ASN A 205 -0.01 13.53 -21.86
N PRO A 206 -1.06 14.37 -21.76
CA PRO A 206 -1.13 15.66 -22.48
C PRO A 206 0.00 16.64 -22.11
N VAL A 207 0.62 16.50 -20.94
CA VAL A 207 1.82 17.28 -20.55
C VAL A 207 2.97 17.08 -21.54
N PHE A 208 2.97 15.99 -22.33
CA PHE A 208 3.95 15.77 -23.40
C PHE A 208 4.04 16.93 -24.40
N ASP A 209 2.96 17.69 -24.65
CA ASP A 209 2.98 18.80 -25.60
C ASP A 209 4.01 19.88 -25.22
N LEU A 210 4.27 20.05 -23.93
CA LEU A 210 5.32 20.93 -23.42
C LEU A 210 6.72 20.47 -23.85
N TYR A 211 6.92 19.17 -24.04
CA TYR A 211 8.21 18.54 -24.35
C TYR A 211 8.36 18.18 -25.83
N ARG A 212 7.28 18.15 -26.60
CA ARG A 212 7.27 17.85 -28.03
C ARG A 212 8.37 18.57 -28.83
N PRO A 213 8.69 19.86 -28.58
CA PRO A 213 9.77 20.54 -29.31
C PRO A 213 11.17 19.95 -29.11
N LEU A 214 11.41 19.13 -28.07
CA LEU A 214 12.69 18.43 -27.88
C LEU A 214 12.92 17.28 -28.86
N PHE A 215 11.84 16.73 -29.42
CA PHE A 215 11.85 15.47 -30.18
C PHE A 215 11.67 15.72 -31.67
N THR A 216 12.57 16.51 -32.24
CA THR A 216 12.65 16.82 -33.68
C THR A 216 13.90 16.19 -34.32
N GLY A 217 13.96 16.14 -35.65
CA GLY A 217 15.09 15.56 -36.38
C GLY A 217 15.30 14.09 -36.00
N GLU A 218 16.55 13.70 -35.72
CA GLU A 218 16.87 12.33 -35.31
C GLU A 218 16.17 11.89 -34.01
N ARG A 219 15.86 12.83 -33.11
CA ARG A 219 15.19 12.55 -31.84
C ARG A 219 13.70 12.22 -31.99
N ALA A 220 13.10 12.57 -33.12
CA ALA A 220 11.70 12.22 -33.39
C ALA A 220 11.49 10.70 -33.38
N ALA A 221 12.48 9.93 -33.85
CA ALA A 221 12.45 8.47 -33.86
C ALA A 221 12.35 7.86 -32.44
N TRP A 222 12.75 8.58 -31.38
CA TRP A 222 12.63 8.09 -30.00
C TRP A 222 11.17 8.01 -29.54
N LEU A 223 10.28 8.82 -30.13
CA LEU A 223 8.84 8.77 -29.84
C LEU A 223 8.24 7.46 -30.34
N ASP A 224 8.65 6.99 -31.52
CA ASP A 224 8.18 5.73 -32.09
C ASP A 224 8.62 4.54 -31.22
N VAL A 225 9.84 4.61 -30.68
CA VAL A 225 10.36 3.61 -29.72
C VAL A 225 9.44 3.52 -28.51
N VAL A 226 9.15 4.63 -27.83
CA VAL A 226 8.37 4.57 -26.58
C VAL A 226 6.87 4.36 -26.82
N ARG A 227 6.31 4.81 -27.95
CA ARG A 227 4.88 4.63 -28.25
C ARG A 227 4.52 3.26 -28.79
N SER A 228 5.50 2.48 -29.28
CA SER A 228 5.28 1.10 -29.72
C SER A 228 4.56 0.28 -28.63
N PRO A 229 3.40 -0.36 -28.94
CA PRO A 229 2.66 -1.17 -27.97
C PRO A 229 3.48 -2.34 -27.40
N VAL A 230 4.46 -2.85 -28.14
CA VAL A 230 5.38 -3.89 -27.66
C VAL A 230 6.32 -3.30 -26.62
N ASN A 231 6.93 -2.15 -26.93
CA ASN A 231 7.85 -1.48 -26.01
C ASN A 231 7.17 -0.97 -24.76
N ARG A 232 5.93 -0.47 -24.85
CA ARG A 232 5.10 -0.13 -23.68
C ARG A 232 4.96 -1.30 -22.72
N ARG A 233 4.51 -2.46 -23.23
CA ARG A 233 4.36 -3.68 -22.43
C ARG A 233 5.69 -4.14 -21.84
N THR A 234 6.75 -4.16 -22.64
CA THR A 234 8.11 -4.53 -22.20
C THR A 234 8.61 -3.59 -21.11
N GLN A 235 8.41 -2.28 -21.24
CA GLN A 235 8.83 -1.30 -20.26
C GLN A 235 8.08 -1.47 -18.94
N THR A 236 6.75 -1.62 -18.96
CA THR A 236 5.96 -1.88 -17.75
C THR A 236 6.40 -3.17 -17.06
N ALA A 237 6.59 -4.26 -17.81
CA ALA A 237 7.05 -5.53 -17.26
C ALA A 237 8.46 -5.43 -16.65
N ASN A 238 9.39 -4.78 -17.37
CA ASN A 238 10.75 -4.52 -16.88
C ASN A 238 10.73 -3.67 -15.62
N GLN A 239 9.91 -2.62 -15.59
CA GLN A 239 9.80 -1.73 -14.43
C GLN A 239 9.34 -2.50 -13.18
N LEU A 240 8.25 -3.27 -13.28
CA LEU A 240 7.73 -4.07 -12.15
C LEU A 240 8.75 -5.10 -11.64
N LYS A 241 9.47 -5.76 -12.55
CA LYS A 241 10.47 -6.76 -12.19
C LYS A 241 11.72 -6.14 -11.59
N LEU A 242 12.35 -5.21 -12.30
CA LEU A 242 13.67 -4.67 -11.96
C LEU A 242 13.63 -3.77 -10.72
N MET A 243 12.53 -3.05 -10.49
CA MET A 243 12.38 -2.25 -9.27
C MET A 243 12.29 -3.12 -8.00
N VAL A 244 12.14 -4.43 -8.11
CA VAL A 244 12.18 -5.36 -6.96
C VAL A 244 13.49 -6.15 -6.94
N GLU A 245 13.96 -6.63 -8.09
CA GLU A 245 15.08 -7.59 -8.14
C GLU A 245 16.46 -6.94 -8.29
N ASP A 246 16.56 -5.73 -8.84
CA ASP A 246 17.84 -5.11 -9.18
C ASP A 246 17.98 -3.71 -8.56
N ARG A 247 18.91 -3.61 -7.61
CA ARG A 247 19.25 -2.39 -6.87
C ARG A 247 19.66 -1.23 -7.79
N ASN A 248 20.10 -1.49 -9.02
CA ASN A 248 20.41 -0.45 -10.00
C ASN A 248 19.19 0.38 -10.44
N TYR A 249 17.97 -0.14 -10.22
CA TYR A 249 16.69 0.51 -10.55
C TYR A 249 15.92 0.96 -9.30
N TRP A 250 16.51 0.85 -8.13
CA TRP A 250 15.88 1.28 -6.89
C TRP A 250 16.05 2.79 -6.69
N LEU A 251 15.05 3.45 -6.11
CA LEU A 251 15.19 4.87 -5.76
C LEU A 251 16.08 5.04 -4.53
N GLY A 252 15.89 4.18 -3.54
CA GLY A 252 16.75 4.09 -2.37
C GLY A 252 16.65 2.71 -1.74
N ASP A 253 17.72 2.32 -1.06
CA ASP A 253 17.82 1.12 -0.23
C ASP A 253 17.61 1.51 1.23
N ILE A 254 16.56 0.95 1.85
CA ILE A 254 16.23 1.19 3.25
C ILE A 254 15.94 -0.13 3.96
N ASN A 255 15.96 -0.11 5.29
CA ASN A 255 15.41 -1.17 6.12
C ASN A 255 14.39 -0.58 7.12
N ALA A 256 13.46 -1.41 7.59
CA ALA A 256 12.34 -0.95 8.43
C ALA A 256 12.81 -0.42 9.79
N ARG A 257 13.86 -1.00 10.37
CA ARG A 257 14.39 -0.58 11.68
C ARG A 257 14.98 0.82 11.62
N GLU A 258 15.83 1.09 10.65
CA GLU A 258 16.54 2.36 10.52
C GLU A 258 15.61 3.53 10.18
N ILE A 259 14.67 3.32 9.26
CA ILE A 259 13.67 4.35 8.99
C ILE A 259 12.75 4.58 10.21
N GLY A 260 12.45 3.52 10.97
CA GLY A 260 11.77 3.62 12.26
C GLY A 260 12.56 4.45 13.29
N ARG A 261 13.86 4.22 13.43
CA ARG A 261 14.74 5.02 14.30
C ARG A 261 14.78 6.50 13.89
N MET A 262 14.77 6.79 12.60
CA MET A 262 14.70 8.16 12.10
C MET A 262 13.37 8.83 12.49
N LEU A 263 12.25 8.11 12.36
CA LEU A 263 10.93 8.57 12.80
C LEU A 263 10.86 8.76 14.33
N GLU A 264 11.46 7.86 15.11
CA GLU A 264 11.62 8.03 16.56
C GLU A 264 12.40 9.31 16.87
N GLY A 265 13.49 9.58 16.15
CA GLY A 265 14.27 10.81 16.33
C GLY A 265 13.49 12.09 16.00
N ILE A 266 12.59 12.03 15.03
CA ILE A 266 11.65 13.12 14.73
C ILE A 266 10.65 13.29 15.89
N GLU A 267 10.04 12.22 16.39
CA GLU A 267 9.05 12.29 17.47
C GLU A 267 9.67 12.75 18.80
N ARG A 268 10.86 12.25 19.14
CA ARG A 268 11.60 12.60 20.37
C ARG A 268 12.38 13.90 20.28
N GLU A 269 12.36 14.58 19.14
CA GLU A 269 13.06 15.86 18.91
C GLU A 269 14.58 15.74 19.09
N THR A 270 15.15 14.59 18.74
CA THR A 270 16.60 14.32 18.86
C THR A 270 17.35 14.42 17.54
N ILE A 271 16.64 14.44 16.40
CA ILE A 271 17.26 14.47 15.07
C ILE A 271 17.43 15.88 14.49
N ALA A 272 16.69 16.85 15.01
CA ALA A 272 16.73 18.27 14.65
C ALA A 272 16.13 19.09 15.80
N SER A 273 16.13 20.41 15.71
CA SER A 273 15.48 21.27 16.71
C SER A 273 14.00 20.93 16.94
N PRO A 274 13.45 21.20 18.13
CA PRO A 274 12.03 20.98 18.43
C PRO A 274 11.06 21.62 17.42
N ALA A 275 11.37 22.83 16.93
CA ALA A 275 10.53 23.54 15.96
C ALA A 275 10.50 22.83 14.60
N ASN A 276 11.65 22.34 14.13
CA ASN A 276 11.74 21.62 12.86
C ASN A 276 11.15 20.22 12.98
N CYS A 277 11.37 19.50 14.09
CA CYS A 277 10.72 18.22 14.35
C CYS A 277 9.20 18.34 14.36
N ARG A 278 8.66 19.39 14.99
CA ARG A 278 7.22 19.69 14.94
C ARG A 278 6.73 19.91 13.51
N THR A 279 7.47 20.68 12.71
CA THR A 279 7.13 20.92 11.29
C THR A 279 7.15 19.62 10.48
N MET A 280 8.17 18.77 10.66
CA MET A 280 8.27 17.47 9.99
C MET A 280 7.08 16.56 10.34
N ARG A 281 6.67 16.50 11.63
CA ARG A 281 5.47 15.77 12.05
C ARG A 281 4.21 16.32 11.39
N THR A 282 4.05 17.65 11.37
CA THR A 282 2.93 18.30 10.68
C THR A 282 2.87 17.92 9.20
N PHE A 283 3.99 17.89 8.49
CA PHE A 283 4.00 17.49 7.08
C PHE A 283 3.61 16.02 6.91
N LEU A 284 4.15 15.13 7.72
CA LEU A 284 3.80 13.70 7.69
C LEU A 284 2.31 13.44 8.03
N GLN A 285 1.71 14.22 8.92
CA GLN A 285 0.26 14.15 9.23
C GLN A 285 -0.64 14.66 8.10
N ARG A 286 -0.08 15.41 7.14
CA ARG A 286 -0.81 15.96 5.99
C ARG A 286 -0.60 15.15 4.70
N GLN A 287 -0.01 13.97 4.81
CA GLN A 287 0.09 13.03 3.70
C GLN A 287 -1.29 12.81 3.05
N LEU A 288 -1.34 12.91 1.72
CA LEU A 288 -2.58 12.72 0.95
C LEU A 288 -2.65 11.35 0.27
N ALA A 289 -1.55 10.60 0.22
CA ALA A 289 -1.51 9.22 -0.30
C ALA A 289 -1.58 8.17 0.83
N GLY A 290 -2.00 6.95 0.50
CA GLY A 290 -1.96 5.84 1.45
C GLY A 290 -3.06 5.82 2.50
N SER A 291 -4.19 6.50 2.27
CA SER A 291 -5.38 6.39 3.13
C SER A 291 -5.86 4.94 3.33
N ARG A 292 -5.56 4.05 2.37
CA ARG A 292 -5.84 2.62 2.42
C ARG A 292 -4.79 1.79 3.20
N ARG A 293 -3.76 2.41 3.78
CA ARG A 293 -2.64 1.74 4.49
C ARG A 293 -2.66 1.98 5.98
N LEU A 294 -1.58 2.50 6.59
CA LEU A 294 -1.50 2.70 8.05
C LEU A 294 -2.72 3.42 8.63
N PRO A 295 -3.29 4.47 7.99
CA PRO A 295 -4.46 5.18 8.51
C PRO A 295 -5.79 4.44 8.36
N HIS A 296 -5.87 3.37 7.55
CA HIS A 296 -7.15 2.86 7.04
C HIS A 296 -8.10 2.34 8.13
N PHE A 297 -7.57 1.54 9.06
CA PHE A 297 -8.39 0.83 10.06
C PHE A 297 -8.14 1.32 11.49
N VAL A 298 -7.59 2.52 11.64
CA VAL A 298 -7.31 3.14 12.94
C VAL A 298 -8.00 4.49 13.02
N ASP A 299 -8.63 4.77 14.15
CA ASP A 299 -9.33 6.04 14.41
C ASP A 299 -8.49 6.96 15.31
N VAL A 300 -7.23 7.16 14.91
CA VAL A 300 -6.27 8.04 15.58
C VAL A 300 -5.40 8.74 14.54
N PRO A 301 -4.82 9.91 14.84
CA PRO A 301 -3.94 10.59 13.89
C PRO A 301 -2.73 9.73 13.52
N VAL A 302 -2.35 9.77 12.24
CA VAL A 302 -1.18 9.06 11.71
C VAL A 302 -0.30 10.05 10.94
N ALA A 303 0.96 10.20 11.36
CA ALA A 303 2.00 10.91 10.61
C ALA A 303 2.76 9.90 9.76
N HIS A 304 2.63 9.90 8.43
CA HIS A 304 3.22 8.84 7.61
C HIS A 304 3.73 9.28 6.23
N LYS A 305 4.50 8.39 5.62
CA LYS A 305 5.00 8.51 4.25
C LYS A 305 4.93 7.17 3.54
N THR A 306 4.24 7.17 2.41
CA THR A 306 4.18 6.03 1.50
C THR A 306 5.40 5.93 0.58
N GLY A 307 5.65 4.71 0.09
CA GLY A 307 6.53 4.44 -1.05
C GLY A 307 5.84 3.51 -2.05
N ASP A 308 5.66 4.00 -3.27
CA ASP A 308 4.72 3.42 -4.24
C ASP A 308 5.38 3.08 -5.57
N SER A 309 5.17 1.86 -6.04
CA SER A 309 5.35 1.43 -7.43
C SER A 309 4.35 0.31 -7.71
N GLY A 310 4.12 -0.05 -8.98
CA GLY A 310 3.03 -0.96 -9.36
C GLY A 310 2.98 -2.31 -8.62
N ASN A 311 4.10 -2.79 -8.05
CA ASN A 311 4.16 -3.96 -7.17
C ASN A 311 4.95 -3.71 -5.85
N ILE A 312 5.08 -2.45 -5.41
CA ILE A 312 5.72 -2.05 -4.15
C ILE A 312 4.73 -1.17 -3.38
N ALA A 313 4.43 -1.53 -2.13
CA ALA A 313 3.48 -0.83 -1.27
C ALA A 313 4.09 -0.63 0.12
N ASN A 314 4.95 0.38 0.26
CA ASN A 314 5.55 0.72 1.55
C ASN A 314 4.73 1.78 2.27
N ASP A 315 4.68 1.72 3.60
CA ASP A 315 4.18 2.82 4.41
C ASP A 315 4.86 2.83 5.79
N VAL A 316 5.34 3.99 6.21
CA VAL A 316 6.07 4.16 7.47
C VAL A 316 5.59 5.43 8.16
N GLY A 317 5.53 5.42 9.49
CA GLY A 317 5.02 6.57 10.22
C GLY A 317 5.00 6.43 11.73
N ILE A 318 4.32 7.38 12.36
CA ILE A 318 4.03 7.46 13.78
C ILE A 318 2.52 7.48 13.94
N ILE A 319 1.99 6.51 14.69
CA ILE A 319 0.58 6.45 15.07
C ILE A 319 0.43 7.10 16.44
N TYR A 320 -0.43 8.11 16.57
CA TYR A 320 -0.68 8.80 17.83
C TYR A 320 -1.82 8.13 18.60
N ALA A 321 -1.57 6.91 19.09
CA ALA A 321 -2.52 6.17 19.93
C ALA A 321 -2.72 6.87 21.28
N ARG A 322 -3.81 6.57 21.99
CA ARG A 322 -4.09 7.22 23.29
C ARG A 322 -3.14 6.77 24.38
N SER A 323 -2.56 5.57 24.23
CA SER A 323 -1.50 5.08 25.10
C SER A 323 -0.17 5.82 24.92
N GLY A 324 0.08 6.40 23.74
CA GLY A 324 1.27 7.15 23.39
C GLY A 324 1.64 7.00 21.90
N PRO A 325 2.67 7.73 21.42
CA PRO A 325 3.14 7.59 20.04
C PRO A 325 3.78 6.22 19.79
N ILE A 326 3.39 5.58 18.69
CA ILE A 326 3.92 4.30 18.23
C ILE A 326 4.57 4.49 16.87
N VAL A 327 5.86 4.21 16.77
CA VAL A 327 6.58 4.17 15.50
C VAL A 327 6.27 2.84 14.81
N ILE A 328 5.96 2.90 13.51
CA ILE A 328 5.71 1.73 12.69
C ILE A 328 6.32 1.91 11.29
N ALA A 329 6.95 0.87 10.77
CA ALA A 329 7.46 0.83 9.41
C ALA A 329 7.11 -0.50 8.76
N VAL A 330 6.27 -0.47 7.71
CA VAL A 330 5.87 -1.65 6.94
C VAL A 330 6.40 -1.51 5.51
N LEU A 331 7.32 -2.39 5.12
CA LEU A 331 7.89 -2.41 3.77
C LEU A 331 7.40 -3.66 3.05
N VAL A 332 6.85 -3.49 1.85
CA VAL A 332 6.27 -4.57 1.04
C VAL A 332 6.75 -4.41 -0.39
N ASN A 333 7.57 -5.34 -0.87
CA ASN A 333 8.15 -5.33 -2.21
C ASN A 333 7.78 -6.61 -2.97
N GLY A 334 7.46 -6.48 -4.26
CA GLY A 334 7.14 -7.62 -5.11
C GLY A 334 5.75 -8.21 -4.85
N VAL A 335 4.74 -7.35 -4.64
CA VAL A 335 3.34 -7.75 -4.48
C VAL A 335 2.88 -8.56 -5.69
N ARG A 336 2.42 -9.79 -5.46
CA ARG A 336 1.80 -10.65 -6.47
C ARG A 336 0.30 -10.77 -6.18
N GLY A 337 -0.56 -10.35 -7.09
CA GLY A 337 -2.01 -10.37 -6.88
C GLY A 337 -2.57 -8.97 -6.61
N SER A 338 -3.61 -8.87 -5.78
CA SER A 338 -4.33 -7.61 -5.56
C SER A 338 -3.48 -6.59 -4.79
N TYR A 339 -3.14 -5.48 -5.45
CA TYR A 339 -2.43 -4.37 -4.82
C TYR A 339 -3.24 -3.75 -3.67
N GLY A 340 -4.56 -3.57 -3.88
CA GLY A 340 -5.45 -3.03 -2.84
C GLY A 340 -5.56 -3.93 -1.60
N GLU A 341 -5.49 -5.26 -1.77
CA GLU A 341 -5.44 -6.17 -0.62
C GLU A 341 -4.12 -6.04 0.16
N ALA A 342 -3.00 -5.82 -0.54
CA ALA A 342 -1.73 -5.54 0.12
C ALA A 342 -1.82 -4.25 0.94
N GLU A 343 -2.45 -3.19 0.42
CA GLU A 343 -2.69 -1.96 1.16
C GLU A 343 -3.55 -2.19 2.41
N ASP A 344 -4.68 -2.89 2.28
CA ASP A 344 -5.55 -3.21 3.41
C ASP A 344 -4.83 -4.02 4.49
N ARG A 345 -3.92 -4.92 4.10
CA ARG A 345 -3.14 -5.69 5.07
C ARG A 345 -2.17 -4.79 5.85
N ILE A 346 -1.60 -3.75 5.24
CA ILE A 346 -0.80 -2.75 5.96
C ILE A 346 -1.67 -2.03 7.01
N GLY A 347 -2.91 -1.68 6.65
CA GLY A 347 -3.86 -1.10 7.61
C GLY A 347 -4.25 -2.06 8.73
N ARG A 348 -4.43 -3.35 8.44
CA ARG A 348 -4.73 -4.36 9.48
C ARG A 348 -3.56 -4.56 10.44
N ILE A 349 -2.32 -4.49 9.94
CA ILE A 349 -1.12 -4.47 10.78
C ILE A 349 -1.16 -3.27 11.75
N ALA A 350 -1.48 -2.07 11.24
CA ALA A 350 -1.62 -0.89 12.10
C ALA A 350 -2.72 -1.06 13.16
N GLN A 351 -3.88 -1.60 12.77
CA GLN A 351 -4.98 -1.88 13.69
C GLN A 351 -4.58 -2.87 14.79
N LEU A 352 -3.87 -3.95 14.45
CA LEU A 352 -3.36 -4.92 15.43
C LEU A 352 -2.37 -4.29 16.41
N VAL A 353 -1.47 -3.44 15.90
CA VAL A 353 -0.51 -2.69 16.73
C VAL A 353 -1.23 -1.76 17.71
N VAL A 354 -2.16 -0.94 17.21
CA VAL A 354 -2.95 -0.02 18.08
C VAL A 354 -3.76 -0.81 19.10
N SER A 355 -4.44 -1.88 18.68
CA SER A 355 -5.26 -2.71 19.59
C SER A 355 -4.43 -3.35 20.71
N HIS A 356 -3.16 -3.65 20.45
CA HIS A 356 -2.26 -4.22 21.45
C HIS A 356 -1.81 -3.19 22.49
N PHE A 357 -1.38 -2.00 22.06
CA PHE A 357 -0.84 -0.97 22.95
C PHE A 357 -1.91 -0.04 23.53
N ASP A 358 -3.08 0.04 22.91
CA ASP A 358 -4.23 0.84 23.32
C ASP A 358 -5.52 0.00 23.28
N PRO A 359 -5.64 -1.03 24.15
CA PRO A 359 -6.81 -1.94 24.13
C PRO A 359 -8.14 -1.23 24.43
N SER A 360 -8.10 0.02 24.90
CA SER A 360 -9.30 0.84 25.10
C SER A 360 -10.00 1.19 23.78
N THR A 361 -9.35 1.01 22.61
CA THR A 361 -9.93 1.23 21.27
C THR A 361 -10.65 -0.01 20.72
N LEU A 362 -10.60 -1.14 21.43
CA LEU A 362 -11.41 -2.29 21.05
C LEU A 362 -12.90 -1.95 21.30
N PRO A 363 -13.82 -2.22 20.34
CA PRO A 363 -15.20 -2.44 20.74
C PRO A 363 -15.19 -3.48 21.86
N ALA A 364 -15.95 -3.25 22.93
CA ALA A 364 -15.98 -4.12 24.10
C ALA A 364 -15.98 -5.62 23.68
N PRO A 365 -15.18 -6.49 24.33
CA PRO A 365 -15.07 -7.88 23.91
C PRO A 365 -16.44 -8.53 23.86
N GLN A 366 -16.81 -9.13 22.72
CA GLN A 366 -17.96 -10.02 22.64
C GLN A 366 -17.71 -11.20 23.58
N ALA A 367 -18.30 -11.12 24.76
CA ALA A 367 -18.40 -12.17 25.76
C ALA A 367 -19.32 -13.30 25.29
N GLU A 368 -19.02 -13.92 24.14
CA GLU A 368 -19.80 -15.04 23.57
C GLU A 368 -18.98 -16.31 23.31
N LEU A 369 -17.67 -16.30 23.58
CA LEU A 369 -16.82 -17.50 23.44
C LEU A 369 -16.66 -18.31 24.75
N ALA A 370 -17.20 -17.83 25.87
CA ALA A 370 -17.10 -18.52 27.17
C ALA A 370 -18.32 -19.40 27.51
N SER A 371 -19.44 -19.29 26.80
CA SER A 371 -20.69 -20.01 27.11
C SER A 371 -20.83 -21.39 26.43
N LEU A 372 -19.86 -21.82 25.61
CA LEU A 372 -19.88 -23.13 24.92
C LEU A 372 -19.41 -24.32 25.78
N ARG A 373 -19.28 -24.16 27.10
CA ARG A 373 -18.91 -25.26 28.03
C ARG A 373 -19.83 -25.35 29.25
N ALA A 374 -21.13 -25.51 29.02
CA ALA A 374 -22.01 -26.13 30.00
C ALA A 374 -23.23 -26.71 29.28
N GLY A 375 -23.37 -28.04 29.30
CA GLY A 375 -24.58 -28.70 28.79
C GLY A 375 -25.81 -28.33 29.62
N PRO A 376 -27.04 -28.46 29.07
CA PRO A 376 -28.23 -27.95 29.72
C PRO A 376 -28.74 -28.93 30.79
N SER A 377 -28.98 -28.42 32.01
CA SER A 377 -29.92 -29.01 32.96
C SER A 377 -31.20 -28.16 33.02
N THR A 378 -32.30 -28.81 32.64
CA THR A 378 -33.73 -28.53 32.88
C THR A 378 -34.13 -27.40 33.85
N SER A 379 -35.01 -26.48 33.44
CA SER A 379 -36.47 -26.51 33.72
C SER A 379 -37.15 -25.12 33.67
N LEU A 380 -38.24 -25.09 32.90
CA LEU A 380 -39.46 -24.27 32.87
C LEU A 380 -39.60 -22.97 33.70
N GLY A 381 -40.04 -21.91 33.01
CA GLY A 381 -40.78 -20.77 33.56
C GLY A 381 -41.32 -19.87 32.44
N ALA A 382 -42.64 -19.94 32.18
CA ALA A 382 -43.33 -19.20 31.13
C ALA A 382 -43.61 -17.73 31.52
N GLY A 383 -43.43 -16.80 30.58
CA GLY A 383 -43.94 -15.43 30.70
C GLY A 383 -43.31 -14.43 29.74
N ALA A 384 -44.14 -13.86 28.86
CA ALA A 384 -43.90 -12.74 27.93
C ALA A 384 -42.97 -13.02 26.73
N ALA A 385 -43.59 -13.19 25.55
CA ALA A 385 -42.91 -13.21 24.26
C ALA A 385 -42.35 -11.82 23.92
N ALA A 386 -41.14 -11.54 24.37
CA ALA A 386 -40.26 -10.59 23.71
C ALA A 386 -39.83 -11.23 22.37
N GLN A 387 -40.03 -10.51 21.27
CA GLN A 387 -39.55 -10.93 19.95
C GLN A 387 -38.04 -11.20 20.05
N SER A 388 -37.66 -12.43 19.69
CA SER A 388 -36.26 -12.85 19.56
C SER A 388 -35.49 -11.85 18.69
N PRO A 389 -34.21 -11.55 18.97
CA PRO A 389 -33.39 -10.79 18.03
C PRO A 389 -33.40 -11.50 16.68
N ASP A 390 -33.68 -10.74 15.62
CA ASP A 390 -33.87 -11.25 14.27
C ASP A 390 -32.66 -12.08 13.81
N ARG A 391 -32.79 -13.39 13.97
CA ARG A 391 -31.71 -14.34 13.68
C ARG A 391 -31.50 -14.37 12.17
N LYS A 392 -30.26 -14.11 11.72
CA LYS A 392 -29.86 -14.21 10.31
C LYS A 392 -30.29 -15.57 9.72
N ARG A 393 -31.11 -15.53 8.67
CA ARG A 393 -31.52 -16.69 7.87
C ARG A 393 -30.86 -16.64 6.50
N VAL A 394 -30.02 -17.62 6.19
CA VAL A 394 -29.43 -17.76 4.85
C VAL A 394 -30.51 -18.20 3.86
N ILE A 395 -30.60 -17.53 2.72
CA ILE A 395 -31.53 -17.86 1.64
C ILE A 395 -30.78 -18.65 0.57
N GLN A 396 -31.20 -19.90 0.37
CA GLN A 396 -30.65 -20.83 -0.62
C GLN A 396 -31.81 -21.39 -1.45
N PRO A 397 -32.03 -20.92 -2.69
CA PRO A 397 -33.12 -21.42 -3.52
C PRO A 397 -32.98 -22.90 -3.87
N SER A 398 -34.11 -23.59 -3.98
CA SER A 398 -34.16 -24.99 -4.44
C SER A 398 -33.63 -25.10 -5.87
N GLY A 399 -32.69 -26.02 -6.11
CA GLY A 399 -32.07 -26.23 -7.43
C GLY A 399 -30.77 -25.44 -7.66
N TYR A 400 -30.42 -24.50 -6.78
CA TYR A 400 -29.08 -23.92 -6.78
C TYR A 400 -28.11 -24.97 -6.25
N LYS A 401 -27.09 -25.33 -7.02
CA LYS A 401 -26.00 -26.14 -6.46
C LYS A 401 -25.32 -25.35 -5.33
N PRO A 402 -24.92 -25.99 -4.23
CA PRO A 402 -24.09 -25.36 -3.22
C PRO A 402 -22.87 -24.75 -3.92
N THR A 403 -22.73 -23.43 -3.84
CA THR A 403 -21.66 -22.73 -4.52
C THR A 403 -20.33 -23.06 -3.83
N LEU A 404 -19.31 -23.46 -4.60
CA LEU A 404 -17.90 -23.46 -4.14
C LEU A 404 -17.39 -22.04 -3.85
N SER A 405 -18.15 -21.02 -4.25
CA SER A 405 -17.90 -19.61 -3.96
C SER A 405 -18.21 -19.30 -2.49
N PRO A 406 -17.37 -18.51 -1.78
CA PRO A 406 -17.51 -18.21 -0.35
C PRO A 406 -18.65 -17.20 -0.07
N LEU A 407 -19.82 -17.38 -0.68
CA LEU A 407 -20.98 -16.50 -0.54
C LEU A 407 -22.30 -17.29 -0.48
N SER A 408 -23.27 -16.73 0.21
CA SER A 408 -24.68 -17.16 0.17
C SER A 408 -25.44 -16.37 -0.90
N PRO A 409 -26.42 -16.94 -1.64
CA PRO A 409 -27.25 -16.19 -2.58
C PRO A 409 -27.94 -14.97 -1.94
N GLY A 410 -28.45 -15.13 -0.72
CA GLY A 410 -28.96 -14.02 0.08
C GLY A 410 -28.91 -14.31 1.58
N SER A 411 -29.03 -13.26 2.39
CA SER A 411 -29.15 -13.33 3.85
C SER A 411 -30.28 -12.42 4.32
N LEU A 412 -31.30 -13.02 4.94
CA LEU A 412 -32.43 -12.31 5.53
C LEU A 412 -32.14 -12.03 7.00
N VAL A 413 -32.22 -10.76 7.41
CA VAL A 413 -32.10 -10.30 8.79
C VAL A 413 -33.33 -9.43 9.07
N GLY A 414 -34.23 -9.93 9.91
CA GLY A 414 -35.55 -9.36 10.13
C GLY A 414 -36.32 -9.28 8.83
N ASP A 415 -36.84 -8.10 8.52
CA ASP A 415 -37.59 -7.81 7.30
C ASP A 415 -36.67 -7.42 6.11
N THR A 416 -35.33 -7.43 6.27
CA THR A 416 -34.38 -6.98 5.23
C THR A 416 -33.57 -8.14 4.64
N LEU A 417 -33.66 -8.29 3.32
CA LEU A 417 -32.89 -9.25 2.52
C LEU A 417 -31.71 -8.56 1.82
N TYR A 418 -30.51 -9.04 2.11
CA TYR A 418 -29.29 -8.67 1.39
C TYR A 418 -28.98 -9.73 0.35
N LEU A 419 -28.92 -9.34 -0.94
CA LEU A 419 -28.58 -10.24 -2.03
C LEU A 419 -27.09 -10.09 -2.39
N SER A 420 -26.41 -11.23 -2.55
CA SER A 420 -25.04 -11.24 -3.07
C SER A 420 -24.99 -10.70 -4.50
N GLY A 421 -23.82 -10.23 -4.90
CA GLY A 421 -23.55 -9.84 -6.28
C GLY A 421 -23.87 -10.98 -7.25
N SER A 422 -24.69 -10.67 -8.24
CA SER A 422 -25.19 -11.63 -9.23
C SER A 422 -24.69 -11.25 -10.61
N THR A 423 -23.92 -12.15 -11.22
CA THR A 423 -23.57 -12.11 -12.65
C THR A 423 -24.53 -13.00 -13.45
N GLY A 424 -24.50 -12.92 -14.78
CA GLY A 424 -25.37 -13.70 -15.69
C GLY A 424 -25.07 -15.19 -15.78
N GLY A 425 -24.77 -15.84 -14.66
CA GLY A 425 -24.46 -17.26 -14.59
C GLY A 425 -25.71 -18.13 -14.45
N ASP A 426 -25.71 -19.29 -15.11
CA ASP A 426 -26.71 -20.34 -14.89
C ASP A 426 -26.53 -20.94 -13.47
N PRO A 427 -27.54 -20.91 -12.60
CA PRO A 427 -27.45 -21.44 -11.24
C PRO A 427 -27.16 -22.94 -11.12
N ALA A 428 -27.45 -23.73 -12.16
CA ALA A 428 -27.22 -25.18 -12.17
C ALA A 428 -25.77 -25.55 -12.52
N THR A 429 -25.12 -24.73 -13.35
CA THR A 429 -23.77 -25.00 -13.91
C THR A 429 -22.70 -24.04 -13.41
N GLY A 430 -23.09 -22.84 -12.97
CA GLY A 430 -22.18 -21.75 -12.60
C GLY A 430 -21.45 -21.11 -13.79
N GLN A 431 -21.81 -21.43 -15.03
CA GLN A 431 -21.21 -20.82 -16.23
C GLN A 431 -22.02 -19.60 -16.67
N LEU A 432 -21.35 -18.59 -17.23
CA LEU A 432 -22.03 -17.41 -17.80
C LEU A 432 -22.84 -17.81 -19.03
N ILE A 433 -24.06 -17.26 -19.13
CA ILE A 433 -24.90 -17.42 -20.31
C ILE A 433 -24.21 -16.77 -21.52
N THR A 434 -24.27 -17.45 -22.66
CA THR A 434 -23.66 -16.98 -23.90
C THR A 434 -24.51 -15.88 -24.56
N GLY A 435 -23.89 -15.07 -25.43
CA GLY A 435 -24.57 -13.99 -26.16
C GLY A 435 -24.35 -12.58 -25.58
N GLY A 436 -23.55 -12.44 -24.53
CA GLY A 436 -23.04 -11.16 -24.02
C GLY A 436 -24.01 -10.43 -23.09
N PHE A 437 -23.98 -9.09 -23.13
CA PHE A 437 -24.59 -8.24 -22.11
C PHE A 437 -26.09 -8.48 -21.85
N GLU A 438 -26.93 -8.52 -22.88
CA GLU A 438 -28.38 -8.67 -22.72
C GLU A 438 -28.78 -10.03 -22.11
N PRO A 439 -28.32 -11.17 -22.66
CA PRO A 439 -28.56 -12.47 -22.04
C PRO A 439 -28.08 -12.54 -20.59
N GLU A 440 -26.89 -12.00 -20.29
CA GLU A 440 -26.37 -11.96 -18.93
C GLU A 440 -27.28 -11.13 -18.01
N MET A 441 -27.73 -9.95 -18.44
CA MET A 441 -28.62 -9.09 -17.64
C MET A 441 -29.95 -9.80 -17.35
N ARG A 442 -30.57 -10.42 -18.36
CA ARG A 442 -31.83 -11.14 -18.18
C ARG A 442 -31.66 -12.34 -17.24
N GLN A 443 -30.52 -13.03 -17.33
CA GLN A 443 -30.20 -14.12 -16.41
C GLN A 443 -30.02 -13.61 -14.97
N ILE A 444 -29.35 -12.47 -14.77
CA ILE A 444 -29.22 -11.83 -13.45
C ILE A 444 -30.59 -11.57 -12.84
N MET A 445 -31.51 -10.98 -13.61
CA MET A 445 -32.85 -10.68 -13.12
C MET A 445 -33.64 -11.95 -12.77
N SER A 446 -33.55 -13.01 -13.58
CA SER A 446 -34.13 -14.32 -13.29
C SER A 446 -33.58 -14.93 -11.99
N ASN A 447 -32.25 -14.85 -11.80
CA ASN A 447 -31.58 -15.35 -10.59
C ASN A 447 -32.03 -14.56 -9.35
N VAL A 448 -32.06 -13.23 -9.45
CA VAL A 448 -32.52 -12.34 -8.37
C VAL A 448 -33.97 -12.63 -7.99
N GLN A 449 -34.88 -12.77 -8.95
CA GLN A 449 -36.28 -13.14 -8.70
C GLN A 449 -36.39 -14.49 -7.99
N THR A 450 -35.54 -15.46 -8.34
CA THR A 450 -35.50 -16.77 -7.69
C THR A 450 -35.06 -16.67 -6.22
N VAL A 451 -34.05 -15.84 -5.92
CA VAL A 451 -33.59 -15.59 -4.54
C VAL A 451 -34.65 -14.82 -3.73
N LEU A 452 -35.30 -13.82 -4.32
CA LEU A 452 -36.39 -13.08 -3.69
C LEU A 452 -37.56 -14.00 -3.35
N ALA A 453 -37.98 -14.86 -4.30
CA ALA A 453 -39.08 -15.80 -4.09
C ALA A 453 -38.77 -16.79 -2.96
N ALA A 454 -37.52 -17.26 -2.84
CA ALA A 454 -37.09 -18.13 -1.73
C ALA A 454 -37.10 -17.43 -0.36
N ALA A 455 -37.23 -16.10 -0.32
CA ALA A 455 -37.41 -15.29 0.88
C ALA A 455 -38.85 -14.77 1.07
N ASP A 456 -39.80 -15.24 0.25
CA ASP A 456 -41.18 -14.73 0.18
C ASP A 456 -41.25 -13.23 -0.18
N MET A 457 -40.41 -12.80 -1.12
CA MET A 457 -40.30 -11.41 -1.59
C MET A 457 -40.35 -11.34 -3.13
N THR A 458 -40.55 -10.15 -3.67
CA THR A 458 -40.54 -9.90 -5.11
C THR A 458 -39.69 -8.68 -5.47
N LEU A 459 -39.61 -8.31 -6.76
CA LEU A 459 -38.87 -7.12 -7.19
C LEU A 459 -39.46 -5.82 -6.63
N SER A 460 -40.74 -5.79 -6.21
CA SER A 460 -41.34 -4.60 -5.59
C SER A 460 -40.77 -4.32 -4.20
N ASP A 461 -40.19 -5.32 -3.54
CA ASP A 461 -39.57 -5.16 -2.22
C ASP A 461 -38.13 -4.62 -2.32
N VAL A 462 -37.55 -4.54 -3.52
CA VAL A 462 -36.18 -4.03 -3.70
C VAL A 462 -36.18 -2.52 -3.50
N VAL A 463 -35.34 -2.04 -2.58
CA VAL A 463 -35.21 -0.61 -2.22
C VAL A 463 -33.90 0.01 -2.70
N SER A 464 -32.89 -0.81 -2.98
CA SER A 464 -31.57 -0.36 -3.43
C SER A 464 -30.95 -1.35 -4.42
N VAL A 465 -30.35 -0.81 -5.48
CA VAL A 465 -29.60 -1.54 -6.50
C VAL A 465 -28.24 -0.88 -6.71
N THR A 466 -27.16 -1.67 -6.69
CA THR A 466 -25.86 -1.22 -7.19
C THR A 466 -25.48 -2.04 -8.41
N ALA A 467 -25.21 -1.34 -9.52
CA ALA A 467 -24.85 -1.94 -10.80
C ALA A 467 -23.37 -1.68 -11.13
N TYR A 468 -22.65 -2.75 -11.46
CA TYR A 468 -21.27 -2.71 -11.94
C TYR A 468 -21.26 -3.10 -13.40
N LEU A 469 -20.79 -2.21 -14.28
CA LEU A 469 -20.66 -2.46 -15.71
C LEU A 469 -19.18 -2.63 -16.08
N ALA A 470 -18.84 -3.68 -16.83
CA ALA A 470 -17.48 -3.83 -17.36
C ALA A 470 -17.15 -2.74 -18.39
N GLU A 471 -18.16 -2.28 -19.15
CA GLU A 471 -18.04 -1.21 -20.14
C GLU A 471 -19.13 -0.16 -19.89
N MET A 472 -18.75 1.10 -19.68
CA MET A 472 -19.73 2.16 -19.43
C MET A 472 -20.59 2.48 -20.68
N SER A 473 -20.14 2.08 -21.87
CA SER A 473 -20.92 2.19 -23.10
C SER A 473 -22.23 1.38 -23.06
N ASP A 474 -22.34 0.36 -22.20
CA ASP A 474 -23.56 -0.43 -22.01
C ASP A 474 -24.62 0.27 -21.14
N PHE A 475 -24.36 1.47 -20.59
CA PHE A 475 -25.27 2.15 -19.66
C PHE A 475 -26.67 2.40 -20.22
N ALA A 476 -26.78 2.82 -21.48
CA ALA A 476 -28.09 3.03 -22.11
C ALA A 476 -28.86 1.71 -22.30
N ARG A 477 -28.14 0.64 -22.67
CA ARG A 477 -28.69 -0.71 -22.83
C ARG A 477 -29.15 -1.28 -21.49
N PHE A 478 -28.35 -1.09 -20.44
CA PHE A 478 -28.72 -1.42 -19.07
C PHE A 478 -30.02 -0.74 -18.67
N ASN A 479 -30.13 0.58 -18.85
CA ASN A 479 -31.32 1.35 -18.47
C ASN A 479 -32.59 0.82 -19.16
N LYS A 480 -32.49 0.51 -20.46
CA LYS A 480 -33.61 -0.05 -21.22
C LYS A 480 -34.13 -1.36 -20.62
N ILE A 481 -33.23 -2.32 -20.38
CA ILE A 481 -33.63 -3.62 -19.82
C ILE A 481 -34.09 -3.47 -18.36
N TYR A 482 -33.43 -2.63 -17.58
CA TYR A 482 -33.76 -2.38 -16.17
C TYR A 482 -35.22 -1.94 -16.00
N THR A 483 -35.71 -1.05 -16.87
CA THR A 483 -37.11 -0.58 -16.85
C THR A 483 -38.14 -1.63 -17.27
N GLU A 484 -37.71 -2.75 -17.84
CA GLU A 484 -38.62 -3.89 -18.12
C GLU A 484 -38.95 -4.68 -16.83
N TYR A 485 -38.08 -4.62 -15.82
CA TYR A 485 -38.22 -5.40 -14.58
C TYR A 485 -38.71 -4.56 -13.39
N PHE A 486 -38.25 -3.31 -13.29
CA PHE A 486 -38.70 -2.38 -12.25
C PHE A 486 -39.74 -1.43 -12.83
N THR A 487 -41.01 -1.84 -12.73
CA THR A 487 -42.16 -1.10 -13.29
C THR A 487 -42.96 -0.35 -12.22
N SER A 488 -42.78 -0.69 -10.94
CA SER A 488 -43.48 -0.05 -9.81
C SER A 488 -42.83 1.28 -9.43
N THR A 489 -43.66 2.26 -9.03
CA THR A 489 -43.18 3.53 -8.48
C THR A 489 -43.44 3.61 -6.97
N PRO A 490 -42.50 4.15 -6.16
CA PRO A 490 -41.18 4.63 -6.56
C PRO A 490 -40.23 3.48 -6.96
N LEU A 491 -39.34 3.76 -7.92
CA LEU A 491 -38.25 2.84 -8.28
C LEU A 491 -37.22 2.74 -7.14
N PRO A 492 -36.49 1.62 -7.00
CA PRO A 492 -35.42 1.52 -6.02
C PRO A 492 -34.34 2.57 -6.25
N THR A 493 -33.68 2.97 -5.16
CA THR A 493 -32.47 3.79 -5.26
C THR A 493 -31.39 3.04 -6.04
N ARG A 494 -30.60 3.74 -6.87
CA ARG A 494 -29.63 3.07 -7.73
C ARG A 494 -28.32 3.83 -7.88
N SER A 495 -27.22 3.08 -7.70
CA SER A 495 -25.87 3.50 -8.10
C SER A 495 -25.39 2.67 -9.30
N THR A 496 -24.69 3.28 -10.25
CA THR A 496 -24.11 2.57 -11.40
C THR A 496 -22.70 3.05 -11.66
N VAL A 497 -21.74 2.12 -11.69
CA VAL A 497 -20.31 2.42 -11.86
C VAL A 497 -19.68 1.52 -12.91
N ALA A 498 -18.62 2.01 -13.56
CA ALA A 498 -17.76 1.18 -14.40
C ALA A 498 -16.70 0.49 -13.53
N VAL A 499 -16.36 -0.74 -13.85
CA VAL A 499 -15.30 -1.51 -13.19
C VAL A 499 -14.33 -2.07 -14.21
N THR A 500 -13.07 -2.29 -13.81
CA THR A 500 -12.02 -2.77 -14.72
C THR A 500 -12.21 -4.23 -15.14
N ALA A 501 -12.84 -5.05 -14.30
CA ALA A 501 -13.19 -6.43 -14.60
C ALA A 501 -14.26 -6.94 -13.63
N LEU A 502 -14.97 -8.00 -14.04
CA LEU A 502 -15.92 -8.75 -13.21
C LEU A 502 -15.54 -10.23 -13.19
N ALA A 503 -16.01 -10.96 -12.18
CA ALA A 503 -15.74 -12.39 -12.04
C ALA A 503 -16.15 -13.16 -13.30
N ARG A 504 -15.33 -14.14 -13.71
CA ARG A 504 -15.53 -14.97 -14.91
C ARG A 504 -15.60 -14.19 -16.23
N GLY A 505 -15.20 -12.91 -16.25
CA GLY A 505 -15.29 -12.06 -17.43
C GLY A 505 -16.72 -11.61 -17.75
N ALA A 506 -17.61 -11.57 -16.75
CA ALA A 506 -18.98 -11.09 -16.90
C ALA A 506 -19.02 -9.64 -17.42
N ARG A 507 -20.12 -9.29 -18.08
CA ARG A 507 -20.34 -7.94 -18.63
C ARG A 507 -20.95 -6.99 -17.60
N LEU A 508 -21.69 -7.54 -16.66
CA LEU A 508 -22.30 -6.80 -15.57
C LEU A 508 -22.52 -7.66 -14.32
N GLU A 509 -22.60 -7.00 -13.18
CA GLU A 509 -22.96 -7.58 -11.90
C GLU A 509 -23.90 -6.65 -11.15
N LEU A 510 -24.96 -7.20 -10.55
CA LEU A 510 -25.90 -6.44 -9.73
C LEU A 510 -25.91 -6.96 -8.29
N THR A 511 -25.88 -6.05 -7.32
CA THR A 511 -26.25 -6.34 -5.92
C THR A 511 -27.47 -5.53 -5.54
N MET A 512 -28.32 -6.09 -4.68
CA MET A 512 -29.61 -5.51 -4.32
C MET A 512 -29.89 -5.70 -2.83
N THR A 513 -30.63 -4.75 -2.25
CA THR A 513 -31.23 -4.88 -0.92
C THR A 513 -32.74 -4.78 -1.08
N ALA A 514 -33.46 -5.71 -0.47
CA ALA A 514 -34.91 -5.72 -0.44
C ALA A 514 -35.42 -5.65 1.00
N VAL A 515 -36.54 -4.97 1.22
CA VAL A 515 -37.19 -4.80 2.52
C VAL A 515 -38.64 -5.20 2.37
N ARG A 516 -39.09 -6.15 3.19
CA ARG A 516 -40.48 -6.59 3.18
C ARG A 516 -41.37 -5.43 3.60
N SER A 517 -42.26 -5.01 2.71
CA SER A 517 -43.29 -4.03 3.04
C SER A 517 -44.31 -4.71 3.98
N ARG A 518 -44.62 -4.07 5.12
CA ARG A 518 -45.63 -4.56 6.08
C ARG A 518 -47.04 -4.32 5.61
#